data_AF-A0A536WKD8-F1
#
_entry.id   AF-A0A536WKD8-F1
#
_cell.length_a   1.000
_cell.length_b   1.000
_cell.length_c   1.000
_cell.angle_alpha   90.00
_cell.angle_beta   90.00
_cell.angle_gamma   90.00
#
_symmetry.space_group_name_H-M   'P 1'
#
loop_
_entity.id
_entity.type
_entity.pdbx_description
1 polymer ?
#
loop_
_entity_poly.entity_id
_entity_poly.type
_entity_poly.pdbx_seq_one_letter_code
_entity_poly.pdbx_strand_id
1 'polypeptide(L)'
;SGTLAQIIPPSLVLIVLADQLGKSVGDMYAGAIFPGLVLTALYTVYVLGATMLYPNSAPALPPEARKLRGVKLLVRVLLVLIPPLALIFLVLGTIFLGWATPTEGGAMGATGALVLALINRRLTWSLLRQAMNSTAKLTSFVVFILVGSTVFSLTFRGVNGDLWVEHLLTSLPGGQIGFLIVVNVLTFLLAFFLDFFELAFIIVPLLGPVADKLGIDLIWFGVLLGVNMQTSFMHPPFGFALFYLRSVAPGREYLDKLTGKLTPPVTTGQIYWGAVPFVVIQVIMVGIVIGFPGLVTGNVVKTSGDPSKVQSFVPSDSEDTRDQTPPDFGTPDGAKSDAERKSGERAREKREADDLENLFKK
;
A
#
# COMPACT_ATOMS: atom_id res chain seq x y z
N SER A 1 -18.46 0.44 -6.23
CA SER A 1 -17.58 -0.07 -5.18
C SER A 1 -16.28 0.72 -5.20
N GLY A 2 -15.83 1.28 -4.06
CA GLY A 2 -14.57 2.03 -3.96
C GLY A 2 -13.32 1.15 -3.88
N THR A 3 -13.44 -0.15 -4.10
CA THR A 3 -12.36 -1.13 -3.91
C THR A 3 -11.28 -1.04 -4.97
N LEU A 4 -11.60 -0.61 -6.20
CA LEU A 4 -10.62 -0.44 -7.29
C LEU A 4 -9.47 0.52 -6.96
N ALA A 5 -9.67 1.43 -5.99
CA ALA A 5 -8.65 2.39 -5.55
C ALA A 5 -7.38 1.71 -4.97
N GLN A 6 -7.43 0.42 -4.64
CA GLN A 6 -6.30 -0.29 -4.06
C GLN A 6 -5.34 -0.90 -5.10
N ILE A 7 -5.78 -1.11 -6.34
CA ILE A 7 -4.92 -1.70 -7.37
C ILE A 7 -4.56 -0.70 -8.47
N ILE A 8 -5.40 0.32 -8.70
CA ILE A 8 -5.15 1.35 -9.71
C ILE A 8 -4.28 2.45 -9.09
N PRO A 9 -3.11 2.78 -9.68
CA PRO A 9 -2.28 3.88 -9.19
C PRO A 9 -3.00 5.24 -9.21
N PRO A 10 -2.75 6.13 -8.23
CA PRO A 10 -1.86 5.99 -7.07
C PRO A 10 -2.49 5.11 -5.98
N SER A 11 -1.84 3.99 -5.64
CA SER A 11 -2.32 3.05 -4.64
C SER A 11 -1.36 3.01 -3.45
N LEU A 12 -1.90 3.29 -2.28
CA LEU A 12 -1.15 3.18 -1.03
C LEU A 12 -0.76 1.72 -0.73
N VAL A 13 -1.62 0.75 -1.05
CA VAL A 13 -1.33 -0.68 -0.81
C VAL A 13 -0.09 -1.10 -1.60
N LEU A 14 -0.01 -0.70 -2.87
CA LEU A 14 1.15 -1.03 -3.71
C LEU A 14 2.43 -0.32 -3.26
N ILE A 15 2.34 0.91 -2.72
CA ILE A 15 3.50 1.59 -2.12
C ILE A 15 4.05 0.76 -0.96
N VAL A 16 3.18 0.32 -0.04
CA VAL A 16 3.60 -0.45 1.14
C VAL A 16 4.16 -1.80 0.73
N LEU A 17 3.52 -2.50 -0.22
CA LEU A 17 4.03 -3.80 -0.70
C LEU A 17 5.39 -3.66 -1.39
N ALA A 18 5.59 -2.62 -2.20
CA ALA A 18 6.87 -2.36 -2.83
C ALA A 18 7.97 -2.07 -1.80
N ASP A 19 7.67 -1.27 -0.78
CA ASP A 19 8.58 -1.00 0.34
C ASP A 19 8.94 -2.28 1.09
N GLN A 20 7.95 -3.08 1.49
CA GLN A 20 8.18 -4.34 2.23
C GLN A 20 8.89 -5.42 1.41
N LEU A 21 8.74 -5.40 0.07
CA LEU A 21 9.46 -6.30 -0.85
C LEU A 21 10.82 -5.74 -1.29
N GLY A 22 11.18 -4.51 -0.90
CA GLY A 22 12.41 -3.84 -1.33
C GLY A 22 12.47 -3.61 -2.85
N LYS A 23 11.32 -3.32 -3.48
CA LYS A 23 11.19 -3.06 -4.93
C LYS A 23 10.75 -1.63 -5.21
N SER A 24 10.97 -1.19 -6.45
CA SER A 24 10.52 0.12 -6.92
C SER A 24 8.99 0.22 -6.92
N VAL A 25 8.48 1.28 -6.29
CA VAL A 25 7.04 1.63 -6.34
C VAL A 25 6.59 1.89 -7.78
N GLY A 26 7.46 2.50 -8.61
CA GLY A 26 7.16 2.76 -10.01
C GLY A 26 6.92 1.48 -10.80
N ASP A 27 7.76 0.46 -10.57
CA ASP A 27 7.61 -0.85 -11.22
C ASP A 27 6.37 -1.60 -10.72
N MET A 28 6.08 -1.49 -9.42
CA MET A 28 4.86 -2.02 -8.82
C MET A 28 3.60 -1.39 -9.43
N TYR A 29 3.62 -0.07 -9.65
CA TYR A 29 2.54 0.64 -10.35
C TYR A 29 2.42 0.21 -11.81
N ALA A 30 3.53 0.14 -12.55
CA ALA A 30 3.53 -0.32 -13.93
C ALA A 30 2.96 -1.74 -14.06
N GLY A 31 3.37 -2.64 -13.17
CA GLY A 31 2.89 -4.01 -13.11
C GLY A 31 1.41 -4.14 -12.73
N ALA A 32 0.86 -3.21 -11.94
CA ALA A 32 -0.53 -3.25 -11.51
C ALA A 32 -1.53 -2.62 -12.49
N ILE A 33 -1.10 -1.75 -13.41
CA ILE A 33 -1.99 -1.06 -14.36
C ILE A 33 -2.80 -2.05 -15.19
N PHE A 34 -2.15 -3.01 -15.83
CA PHE A 34 -2.84 -3.94 -16.73
C PHE A 34 -3.80 -4.88 -15.97
N PRO A 35 -3.40 -5.53 -14.87
CA PRO A 35 -4.34 -6.26 -14.02
C PRO A 35 -5.51 -5.39 -13.53
N GLY A 36 -5.25 -4.14 -13.14
CA GLY A 36 -6.29 -3.20 -12.70
C GLY A 36 -7.29 -2.88 -13.81
N LEU A 37 -6.83 -2.71 -15.06
CA LEU A 37 -7.69 -2.50 -16.22
C LEU A 37 -8.52 -3.74 -16.56
N VAL A 38 -7.91 -4.93 -16.52
CA VAL A 38 -8.62 -6.21 -16.72
C VAL A 38 -9.70 -6.38 -15.66
N LEU A 39 -9.39 -6.15 -14.38
CA LEU A 39 -10.36 -6.21 -13.29
C LEU A 39 -11.50 -5.20 -13.50
N THR A 40 -11.18 -3.97 -13.91
CA THR A 40 -12.18 -2.93 -14.22
C THR A 40 -13.07 -3.36 -15.38
N ALA A 41 -12.51 -3.98 -16.43
CA ALA A 41 -13.26 -4.53 -17.54
C ALA A 41 -14.19 -5.68 -17.09
N LEU A 42 -13.71 -6.61 -16.25
CA LEU A 42 -14.53 -7.68 -15.69
C LEU A 42 -15.70 -7.14 -14.87
N TYR A 43 -15.47 -6.14 -14.01
CA TYR A 43 -16.55 -5.47 -13.29
C TYR A 43 -17.52 -4.77 -14.23
N THR A 44 -17.04 -4.11 -15.27
CA THR A 44 -17.89 -3.43 -16.25
C THR A 44 -18.75 -4.42 -17.02
N VAL A 45 -18.16 -5.52 -17.50
CA VAL A 45 -18.88 -6.60 -18.20
C VAL A 45 -19.93 -7.22 -17.29
N TYR A 46 -19.60 -7.49 -16.03
CA TYR A 46 -20.55 -8.02 -15.05
C TYR A 46 -21.72 -7.06 -14.83
N VAL A 47 -21.46 -5.77 -14.59
CA VAL A 47 -22.52 -4.77 -14.36
C VAL A 47 -23.38 -4.57 -15.61
N LEU A 48 -22.79 -4.50 -16.81
CA LEU A 48 -23.55 -4.38 -18.05
C LEU A 48 -24.38 -5.64 -18.31
N GLY A 49 -23.80 -6.83 -18.14
CA GLY A 49 -24.52 -8.09 -18.26
C GLY A 49 -25.68 -8.18 -17.27
N ALA A 50 -25.46 -7.82 -16.00
CA ALA A 50 -26.49 -7.81 -14.97
C ALA A 50 -27.62 -6.82 -15.29
N THR A 51 -27.30 -5.62 -15.80
CA THR A 51 -28.33 -4.63 -16.15
C THR A 51 -29.10 -4.99 -17.42
N MET A 52 -28.50 -5.73 -18.36
CA MET A 52 -29.19 -6.27 -19.53
C MET A 52 -30.10 -7.46 -19.19
N LEU A 53 -29.62 -8.38 -18.33
CA LEU A 53 -30.37 -9.58 -17.92
C LEU A 53 -31.46 -9.28 -16.89
N TYR A 54 -31.22 -8.29 -16.02
CA TYR A 54 -32.17 -7.83 -15.01
C TYR A 54 -32.41 -6.31 -15.12
N PRO A 55 -33.17 -5.85 -16.15
CA PRO A 55 -33.43 -4.42 -16.36
C PRO A 55 -34.14 -3.73 -15.19
N ASN A 56 -34.96 -4.49 -14.44
CA ASN A 56 -35.68 -4.00 -13.28
C ASN A 56 -34.78 -3.75 -12.06
N SER A 57 -33.56 -4.31 -12.03
CA SER A 57 -32.60 -4.15 -10.93
C SER A 57 -31.83 -2.82 -10.99
N ALA A 58 -31.80 -2.17 -12.15
CA ALA A 58 -31.19 -0.86 -12.35
C ALA A 58 -32.11 0.04 -13.18
N PRO A 59 -33.25 0.49 -12.62
CA PRO A 59 -34.21 1.30 -13.35
C PRO A 59 -33.57 2.61 -13.82
N ALA A 60 -33.83 2.97 -15.07
CA ALA A 60 -33.30 4.19 -15.65
C ALA A 60 -33.83 5.43 -14.90
N LEU A 61 -32.97 6.43 -14.71
CA LEU A 61 -33.37 7.72 -14.16
C LEU A 61 -34.58 8.29 -14.94
N PRO A 62 -35.64 8.76 -14.25
CA PRO A 62 -36.81 9.37 -14.88
C PRO A 62 -36.39 10.48 -15.86
N PRO A 63 -37.09 10.68 -16.98
CA PRO A 63 -36.77 11.74 -17.95
C PRO A 63 -36.64 13.13 -17.32
N GLU A 64 -37.44 13.39 -16.30
CA GLU A 64 -37.48 14.64 -15.52
C GLU A 64 -36.19 14.88 -14.70
N ALA A 65 -35.50 13.81 -14.28
CA ALA A 65 -34.22 13.89 -13.58
C ALA A 65 -33.03 14.03 -14.54
N ARG A 66 -33.21 13.83 -15.85
CA ARG A 66 -32.14 13.92 -16.87
C ARG A 66 -31.92 15.37 -17.32
N LYS A 67 -31.45 16.21 -16.39
CA LYS A 67 -31.25 17.66 -16.61
C LYS A 67 -30.13 18.02 -17.60
N LEU A 68 -29.18 17.11 -17.87
CA LEU A 68 -28.03 17.33 -18.76
C LEU A 68 -27.93 16.19 -19.78
N ARG A 69 -27.88 16.54 -21.07
CA ARG A 69 -27.75 15.58 -22.19
C ARG A 69 -26.69 16.03 -23.21
N GLY A 70 -26.08 15.06 -23.89
CA GLY A 70 -25.16 15.27 -25.00
C GLY A 70 -23.87 15.99 -24.60
N VAL A 71 -23.41 16.88 -25.48
CA VAL A 71 -22.11 17.58 -25.36
C VAL A 71 -21.98 18.37 -24.05
N LYS A 72 -23.07 18.98 -23.55
CA LYS A 72 -23.04 19.74 -22.28
C LYS A 72 -22.75 18.86 -21.06
N LEU A 73 -23.22 17.61 -21.08
CA LEU A 73 -22.89 16.64 -20.02
C LEU A 73 -21.40 16.26 -20.11
N LEU A 74 -20.91 15.96 -21.32
CA LEU A 74 -19.53 15.56 -21.55
C LEU A 74 -18.54 16.66 -21.14
N VAL A 75 -18.81 17.90 -21.53
CA VAL A 75 -18.01 19.07 -21.10
C VAL A 75 -18.00 19.20 -19.58
N ARG A 76 -19.15 19.05 -18.92
CA ARG A 76 -19.21 19.14 -17.44
C ARG A 76 -18.43 18.00 -16.77
N VAL A 77 -18.51 16.77 -17.30
CA VAL A 77 -17.76 15.63 -16.79
C VAL A 77 -16.26 15.87 -16.94
N LEU A 78 -15.80 16.29 -18.12
CA LEU A 78 -14.38 16.61 -18.35
C LEU A 78 -13.91 17.70 -17.39
N LEU A 79 -14.63 18.82 -17.28
CA LEU A 79 -14.25 19.92 -16.39
C LEU A 79 -14.16 19.52 -14.92
N VAL A 80 -15.03 18.62 -14.44
CA VAL A 80 -15.02 18.12 -13.05
C VAL A 80 -13.89 17.12 -12.81
N LEU A 81 -13.44 16.40 -13.83
CA LEU A 81 -12.34 15.44 -13.72
C LEU A 81 -10.95 16.09 -13.80
N ILE A 82 -10.84 17.30 -14.37
CA ILE A 82 -9.54 17.99 -14.50
C ILE A 82 -8.78 18.08 -13.16
N PRO A 83 -9.36 18.55 -12.03
CA PRO A 83 -8.59 18.71 -10.81
C PRO A 83 -8.07 17.37 -10.21
N PRO A 84 -8.89 16.31 -10.06
CA PRO A 84 -8.39 15.01 -9.62
C PRO A 84 -7.36 14.40 -10.58
N LEU A 85 -7.57 14.50 -11.90
CA LEU A 85 -6.62 14.00 -12.88
C LEU A 85 -5.30 14.76 -12.83
N ALA A 86 -5.34 16.09 -12.69
CA ALA A 86 -4.14 16.91 -12.54
C ALA A 86 -3.33 16.49 -11.30
N LEU A 87 -3.98 16.18 -10.17
CA LEU A 87 -3.29 15.63 -9.00
C LEU A 87 -2.68 14.25 -9.28
N ILE A 88 -3.43 13.37 -9.95
CA ILE A 88 -2.92 12.03 -10.31
C ILE A 88 -1.68 12.15 -11.21
N PHE A 89 -1.73 13.00 -12.24
CA PHE A 89 -0.59 13.26 -13.12
C PHE A 89 0.57 13.93 -12.39
N LEU A 90 0.30 14.83 -11.45
CA LEU A 90 1.35 15.44 -10.63
C LEU A 90 2.09 14.36 -9.81
N VAL A 91 1.36 13.50 -9.11
CA VAL A 91 1.96 12.47 -8.24
C VAL A 91 2.58 11.34 -9.06
N LEU A 92 1.82 10.69 -9.95
CA LEU A 92 2.33 9.59 -10.75
C LEU A 92 3.39 10.06 -11.75
N GLY A 93 3.20 11.22 -12.39
CA GLY A 93 4.15 11.74 -13.37
C GLY A 93 5.51 12.01 -12.75
N THR A 94 5.55 12.60 -11.55
CA THR A 94 6.83 12.86 -10.85
C THR A 94 7.52 11.57 -10.39
N ILE A 95 6.75 10.53 -10.02
CA ILE A 95 7.29 9.20 -9.69
C ILE A 95 7.83 8.48 -10.93
N PHE A 96 7.06 8.41 -12.03
CA PHE A 96 7.47 7.71 -13.26
C PHE A 96 8.66 8.39 -13.96
N LEU A 97 8.75 9.72 -13.89
CA LEU A 97 9.89 10.47 -14.41
C LEU A 97 11.14 10.36 -13.50
N GLY A 98 11.02 9.75 -12.32
CA GLY A 98 12.10 9.62 -11.34
C GLY A 98 12.50 10.94 -10.68
N TRP A 99 11.67 11.98 -10.81
CA TRP A 99 11.92 13.30 -10.20
C TRP A 99 11.58 13.32 -8.71
N ALA A 100 10.62 12.50 -8.30
CA ALA A 100 10.18 12.38 -6.93
C ALA A 100 10.13 10.91 -6.52
N THR A 101 10.65 10.61 -5.35
CA THR A 101 10.39 9.36 -4.66
C THR A 101 8.91 9.26 -4.25
N PRO A 102 8.37 8.08 -3.91
CA PRO A 102 6.96 7.92 -3.52
C PRO A 102 6.55 8.81 -2.33
N THR A 103 7.47 9.06 -1.40
CA THR A 103 7.28 9.95 -0.25
C THR A 103 7.18 11.42 -0.69
N GLU A 104 8.06 11.86 -1.59
CA GLU A 104 8.03 13.19 -2.21
C GLU A 104 6.79 13.37 -3.10
N GLY A 105 6.41 12.34 -3.87
CA GLY A 105 5.17 12.30 -4.65
C GLY A 105 3.94 12.44 -3.75
N GLY A 106 3.93 11.80 -2.58
CA GLY A 106 2.91 11.98 -1.55
C GLY A 106 2.83 13.44 -1.04
N ALA A 107 3.98 14.07 -0.78
CA ALA A 107 4.05 15.47 -0.36
C ALA A 107 3.55 16.43 -1.44
N MET A 108 3.88 16.17 -2.71
CA MET A 108 3.37 16.91 -3.88
C MET A 108 1.85 16.76 -4.02
N GLY A 109 1.32 15.55 -3.81
CA GLY A 109 -0.12 15.29 -3.79
C GLY A 109 -0.86 16.05 -2.69
N ALA A 110 -0.32 16.05 -1.46
CA ALA A 110 -0.88 16.78 -0.33
C ALA A 110 -0.85 18.30 -0.56
N THR A 111 0.27 18.81 -1.08
CA THR A 111 0.43 20.24 -1.42
C THR A 111 -0.53 20.64 -2.54
N GLY A 112 -0.65 19.83 -3.58
CA GLY A 112 -1.61 20.05 -4.67
C GLY A 112 -3.06 20.04 -4.18
N ALA A 113 -3.42 19.13 -3.26
CA ALA A 113 -4.75 19.08 -2.66
C ALA A 113 -5.04 20.34 -1.81
N LEU A 114 -4.06 20.85 -1.07
CA LEU A 114 -4.18 22.10 -0.32
C LEU A 114 -4.39 23.30 -1.25
N VAL A 115 -3.61 23.40 -2.33
CA VAL A 115 -3.76 24.45 -3.34
C VAL A 115 -5.14 24.39 -3.99
N LEU A 116 -5.63 23.20 -4.35
CA LEU A 116 -6.98 23.03 -4.90
C LEU A 116 -8.07 23.39 -3.89
N ALA A 117 -7.91 23.05 -2.62
CA ALA A 117 -8.85 23.44 -1.57
C ALA A 117 -8.89 24.97 -1.37
N LEU A 118 -7.74 25.64 -1.50
CA LEU A 118 -7.62 27.09 -1.44
C LEU A 118 -8.28 27.77 -2.64
N ILE A 119 -8.01 27.32 -3.87
CA ILE A 119 -8.62 27.83 -5.10
C ILE A 119 -10.15 27.69 -5.04
N ASN A 120 -10.64 26.54 -4.54
CA ASN A 120 -12.07 26.29 -4.37
C ASN A 120 -12.68 27.04 -3.17
N ARG A 121 -11.90 27.81 -2.40
CA ARG A 121 -12.30 28.53 -1.19
C ARG A 121 -12.98 27.64 -0.15
N ARG A 122 -12.55 26.38 -0.05
CA ARG A 122 -13.07 25.39 0.91
C ARG A 122 -12.09 25.07 2.04
N LEU A 123 -10.87 25.61 1.98
CA LEU A 123 -9.87 25.43 3.03
C LEU A 123 -10.30 26.21 4.28
N THR A 124 -10.71 25.50 5.33
CA THR A 124 -11.01 26.06 6.64
C THR A 124 -10.07 25.48 7.69
N TRP A 125 -9.83 26.22 8.78
CA TRP A 125 -8.98 25.73 9.88
C TRP A 125 -9.52 24.44 10.51
N SER A 126 -10.85 24.32 10.60
CA SER A 126 -11.51 23.10 11.08
C SER A 126 -11.22 21.91 10.17
N LEU A 127 -11.35 22.07 8.85
CA LEU A 127 -11.05 21.01 7.88
C LEU A 127 -9.59 20.61 7.91
N LEU A 128 -8.66 21.58 7.99
CA LEU A 128 -7.23 21.30 8.07
C LEU A 128 -6.89 20.52 9.35
N ARG A 129 -7.40 20.96 10.51
CA ARG A 129 -7.20 20.25 11.78
C ARG A 129 -7.80 18.85 11.76
N GLN A 130 -8.97 18.67 11.16
CA GLN A 130 -9.60 17.36 10.99
C GLN A 130 -8.75 16.43 10.10
N ALA A 131 -8.26 16.94 8.97
CA ALA A 131 -7.38 16.20 8.07
C ALA A 131 -6.10 15.78 8.78
N MET A 132 -5.40 16.71 9.43
CA MET A 132 -4.16 16.41 10.17
C MET A 132 -4.38 15.40 11.31
N ASN A 133 -5.46 15.53 12.08
CA ASN A 133 -5.76 14.59 13.17
C ASN A 133 -6.07 13.18 12.64
N SER A 134 -6.77 13.08 11.50
CA SER A 134 -7.07 11.80 10.86
C SER A 134 -5.80 11.15 10.31
N THR A 135 -4.95 11.91 9.64
CA THR A 135 -3.64 11.46 9.16
C THR A 135 -2.77 11.00 10.33
N ALA A 136 -2.64 11.81 11.39
CA ALA A 136 -1.82 11.46 12.55
C ALA A 136 -2.27 10.15 13.21
N LYS A 137 -3.59 9.95 13.40
CA LYS A 137 -4.12 8.71 13.97
C LYS A 137 -3.82 7.48 13.11
N LEU A 138 -4.03 7.58 11.80
CA LEU A 138 -3.74 6.49 10.86
C LEU A 138 -2.24 6.17 10.85
N THR A 139 -1.38 7.19 10.80
CA THR A 139 0.08 6.99 10.83
C THR A 139 0.53 6.39 12.17
N SER A 140 0.01 6.84 13.31
CA SER A 140 0.35 6.26 14.62
C SER A 140 -0.01 4.78 14.72
N PHE A 141 -1.18 4.39 14.19
CA PHE A 141 -1.59 3.00 14.13
C PHE A 141 -0.61 2.16 13.29
N VAL A 142 -0.29 2.63 12.08
CA VAL A 142 0.65 1.98 11.17
C VAL A 142 2.05 1.84 11.78
N VAL A 143 2.58 2.89 12.41
CA VAL A 143 3.90 2.85 13.07
C VAL A 143 3.92 1.84 14.22
N PHE A 144 2.85 1.75 15.01
CA PHE A 144 2.78 0.79 16.10
C PHE A 144 2.78 -0.66 15.60
N ILE A 145 2.07 -0.94 14.50
CA ILE A 145 2.10 -2.24 13.81
C ILE A 145 3.48 -2.53 13.24
N LEU A 146 4.14 -1.54 12.62
CA LEU A 146 5.50 -1.69 12.09
C LEU A 146 6.48 -2.08 13.20
N VAL A 147 6.41 -1.44 14.36
CA VAL A 147 7.24 -1.79 15.52
C VAL A 147 6.97 -3.23 15.96
N GLY A 148 5.70 -3.60 16.15
CA GLY A 148 5.32 -4.95 16.54
C GLY A 148 5.75 -6.03 15.53
N SER A 149 5.55 -5.77 14.24
CA SER A 149 5.97 -6.67 13.16
C SER A 149 7.48 -6.79 13.09
N THR A 150 8.23 -5.70 13.29
CA THR A 150 9.69 -5.75 13.30
C THR A 150 10.21 -6.61 14.44
N VAL A 151 9.65 -6.45 15.66
CA VAL A 151 10.01 -7.30 16.81
C VAL A 151 9.66 -8.77 16.54
N PHE A 152 8.47 -9.04 15.99
CA PHE A 152 8.05 -10.39 15.60
C PHE A 152 9.00 -10.98 14.54
N SER A 153 9.28 -10.26 13.46
CA SER A 153 10.11 -10.69 12.34
C SER A 153 11.56 -10.96 12.78
N LEU A 154 12.14 -10.08 13.60
CA LEU A 154 13.48 -10.28 14.17
C LEU A 154 13.53 -11.49 15.10
N THR A 155 12.55 -11.65 15.99
CA THR A 155 12.50 -12.81 16.90
C THR A 155 12.27 -14.11 16.13
N PHE A 156 11.37 -14.07 15.15
CA PHE A 156 11.02 -15.21 14.29
C PHE A 156 12.22 -15.68 13.47
N ARG A 157 12.98 -14.75 12.86
CA ARG A 157 14.25 -15.05 12.21
C ARG A 157 15.31 -15.52 13.20
N GLY A 158 15.35 -14.93 14.40
CA GLY A 158 16.26 -15.34 15.47
C GLY A 158 16.10 -16.80 15.90
N VAL A 159 14.89 -17.36 15.78
CA VAL A 159 14.61 -18.78 16.03
C VAL A 159 14.63 -19.65 14.76
N ASN A 160 15.13 -19.13 13.64
CA ASN A 160 15.15 -19.78 12.33
C ASN A 160 13.77 -20.13 11.76
N GLY A 161 12.73 -19.36 12.13
CA GLY A 161 11.37 -19.58 11.66
C GLY A 161 11.23 -19.39 10.14
N ASP A 162 12.04 -18.52 9.55
CA ASP A 162 12.11 -18.28 8.10
C ASP A 162 12.58 -19.54 7.36
N LEU A 163 13.58 -20.24 7.89
CA LEU A 163 14.04 -21.53 7.35
C LEU A 163 12.98 -22.64 7.53
N TRP A 164 12.23 -22.62 8.62
CA TRP A 164 11.14 -23.58 8.84
C TRP A 164 10.00 -23.39 7.84
N VAL A 165 9.57 -22.15 7.61
CA VAL A 165 8.55 -21.82 6.61
C VAL A 165 9.06 -22.13 5.21
N GLU A 166 10.33 -21.85 4.91
CA GLU A 166 10.96 -22.23 3.65
C GLU A 166 10.87 -23.75 3.41
N HIS A 167 11.27 -24.58 4.36
CA HIS A 167 11.18 -26.04 4.22
C HIS A 167 9.73 -26.50 4.05
N LEU A 168 8.80 -25.94 4.82
CA LEU A 168 7.39 -26.29 4.74
C LEU A 168 6.82 -25.96 3.34
N LEU A 169 7.16 -24.79 2.80
CA LEU A 169 6.63 -24.31 1.53
C LEU A 169 7.34 -24.90 0.32
N THR A 170 8.63 -25.18 0.39
CA THR A 170 9.38 -25.89 -0.67
C THR A 170 9.04 -27.38 -0.75
N SER A 171 8.56 -27.97 0.36
CA SER A 171 8.05 -29.34 0.39
C SER A 171 6.64 -29.48 -0.21
N LEU A 172 5.99 -28.36 -0.57
CA LEU A 172 4.67 -28.42 -1.19
C LEU A 172 4.76 -28.94 -2.64
N PRO A 173 3.86 -29.85 -3.03
CA PRO A 173 3.77 -30.27 -4.42
C PRO A 173 3.33 -29.09 -5.30
N GLY A 174 4.01 -28.89 -6.44
CA GLY A 174 3.63 -27.87 -7.44
C GLY A 174 4.59 -26.69 -7.60
N GLY A 175 5.75 -26.68 -6.93
CA GLY A 175 6.80 -25.68 -7.13
C GLY A 175 6.30 -24.23 -6.96
N GLN A 176 6.64 -23.34 -7.90
CA GLN A 176 6.22 -21.93 -7.86
C GLN A 176 4.69 -21.76 -7.81
N ILE A 177 3.93 -22.55 -8.58
CA ILE A 177 2.47 -22.41 -8.64
C ILE A 177 1.81 -22.92 -7.35
N GLY A 178 2.30 -24.05 -6.82
CA GLY A 178 1.83 -24.58 -5.54
C GLY A 178 2.03 -23.59 -4.39
N PHE A 179 3.21 -22.97 -4.32
CA PHE A 179 3.51 -21.88 -3.39
C PHE A 179 2.51 -20.73 -3.54
N LEU A 180 2.30 -20.22 -4.75
CA LEU A 180 1.41 -19.08 -4.98
C LEU A 180 -0.03 -19.38 -4.60
N ILE A 181 -0.54 -20.57 -4.88
CA ILE A 181 -1.90 -20.97 -4.50
C ILE A 181 -2.03 -20.97 -2.97
N VAL A 182 -1.11 -21.63 -2.26
CA VAL A 182 -1.16 -21.72 -0.79
C VAL A 182 -1.03 -20.35 -0.16
N VAL A 183 -0.10 -19.52 -0.64
CA VAL A 183 0.06 -18.14 -0.17
C VAL A 183 -1.20 -17.33 -0.42
N ASN A 184 -1.82 -17.44 -1.59
CA ASN A 184 -3.04 -16.69 -1.86
C ASN A 184 -4.21 -17.15 -0.99
N VAL A 185 -4.38 -18.45 -0.76
CA VAL A 185 -5.41 -18.95 0.15
C VAL A 185 -5.15 -18.48 1.58
N LEU A 186 -3.90 -18.55 2.04
CA LEU A 186 -3.50 -18.08 3.35
C LEU A 186 -3.79 -16.58 3.50
N THR A 187 -3.29 -15.75 2.58
CA THR A 187 -3.52 -14.29 2.59
C THR A 187 -5.01 -13.98 2.52
N PHE A 188 -5.78 -14.68 1.69
CA PHE A 188 -7.23 -14.50 1.60
C PHE A 188 -7.94 -14.74 2.93
N LEU A 189 -7.61 -15.82 3.64
CA LEU A 189 -8.19 -16.14 4.95
C LEU A 189 -7.75 -15.16 6.05
N LEU A 190 -6.46 -14.78 6.07
CA LEU A 190 -5.96 -13.81 7.05
C LEU A 190 -6.57 -12.42 6.83
N ALA A 191 -6.84 -12.07 5.57
CA ALA A 191 -7.43 -10.81 5.19
C ALA A 191 -8.90 -10.65 5.65
N PHE A 192 -9.50 -11.68 6.24
CA PHE A 192 -10.80 -11.53 6.89
C PHE A 192 -10.73 -10.75 8.21
N PHE A 193 -9.60 -10.84 8.91
CA PHE A 193 -9.44 -10.31 10.26
C PHE A 193 -8.43 -9.16 10.32
N LEU A 194 -7.46 -9.15 9.41
CA LEU A 194 -6.38 -8.19 9.39
C LEU A 194 -6.57 -7.17 8.26
N ASP A 195 -6.26 -5.91 8.56
CA ASP A 195 -6.22 -4.86 7.54
C ASP A 195 -4.93 -4.98 6.71
N PHE A 196 -4.90 -4.31 5.54
CA PHE A 196 -3.86 -4.53 4.53
C PHE A 196 -2.47 -4.13 5.03
N PHE A 197 -2.36 -3.12 5.91
CA PHE A 197 -1.08 -2.71 6.49
C PHE A 197 -0.50 -3.84 7.31
N GLU A 198 -1.29 -4.44 8.20
CA GLU A 198 -0.95 -5.56 9.07
C GLU A 198 -0.54 -6.77 8.25
N LEU A 199 -1.33 -7.11 7.23
CA LEU A 199 -1.00 -8.20 6.32
C LEU A 199 0.32 -7.95 5.60
N ALA A 200 0.53 -6.74 5.07
CA ALA A 200 1.77 -6.41 4.39
C ALA A 200 2.97 -6.54 5.33
N PHE A 201 2.89 -5.96 6.54
CA PHE A 201 4.00 -6.01 7.48
C PHE A 201 4.26 -7.40 8.06
N ILE A 202 3.26 -8.28 8.18
CA ILE A 202 3.44 -9.62 8.76
C ILE A 202 3.79 -10.65 7.68
N ILE A 203 3.03 -10.69 6.59
CA ILE A 203 3.11 -11.74 5.57
C ILE A 203 4.30 -11.50 4.62
N VAL A 204 4.56 -10.26 4.22
CA VAL A 204 5.59 -9.99 3.21
C VAL A 204 7.00 -10.30 3.72
N PRO A 205 7.43 -9.88 4.92
CA PRO A 205 8.77 -10.22 5.41
C PRO A 205 8.98 -11.73 5.62
N LEU A 206 7.89 -12.48 5.78
CA LEU A 206 7.88 -13.92 5.94
C LEU A 206 7.97 -14.64 4.60
N LEU A 207 7.17 -14.23 3.61
CA LEU A 207 7.02 -14.93 2.34
C LEU A 207 7.92 -14.39 1.23
N GLY A 208 8.32 -13.11 1.30
CA GLY A 208 9.17 -12.45 0.30
C GLY A 208 10.49 -13.19 0.06
N PRO A 209 11.26 -13.53 1.10
CA PRO A 209 12.51 -14.29 0.93
C PRO A 209 12.29 -15.67 0.29
N VAL A 210 11.20 -16.35 0.63
CA VAL A 210 10.85 -17.65 0.05
C VAL A 210 10.48 -17.52 -1.43
N ALA A 211 9.71 -16.48 -1.79
CA ALA A 211 9.35 -16.18 -3.17
C ALA A 211 10.58 -15.89 -4.04
N ASP A 212 11.52 -15.09 -3.53
CA ASP A 212 12.77 -14.74 -4.24
C ASP A 212 13.63 -15.99 -4.50
N LYS A 213 13.79 -16.86 -3.49
CA LYS A 213 14.51 -18.13 -3.66
C LYS A 213 13.85 -19.10 -4.65
N LEU A 214 12.52 -19.09 -4.72
CA LEU A 214 11.78 -19.87 -5.72
C LEU A 214 11.89 -19.27 -7.13
N GLY A 215 12.57 -18.13 -7.30
CA GLY A 215 12.72 -17.44 -8.58
C GLY A 215 11.44 -16.74 -9.05
N ILE A 216 10.54 -16.43 -8.13
CA ILE A 216 9.30 -15.70 -8.40
C ILE A 216 9.63 -14.22 -8.48
N ASP A 217 9.21 -13.56 -9.55
CA ASP A 217 9.34 -12.12 -9.67
C ASP A 217 8.56 -11.42 -8.53
N LEU A 218 9.27 -10.66 -7.71
CA LEU A 218 8.68 -10.04 -6.51
C LEU A 218 7.67 -8.93 -6.86
N ILE A 219 7.74 -8.32 -8.04
CA ILE A 219 6.72 -7.35 -8.48
C ILE A 219 5.43 -8.10 -8.82
N TRP A 220 5.53 -9.21 -9.56
CA TRP A 220 4.39 -10.10 -9.82
C TRP A 220 3.78 -10.63 -8.52
N PHE A 221 4.62 -11.10 -7.59
CA PHE A 221 4.19 -11.53 -6.27
C PHE A 221 3.49 -10.42 -5.48
N GLY A 222 4.06 -9.21 -5.45
CA GLY A 222 3.49 -8.05 -4.79
C GLY A 222 2.14 -7.63 -5.38
N VAL A 223 2.04 -7.56 -6.71
CA VAL A 223 0.77 -7.25 -7.38
C VAL A 223 -0.28 -8.32 -7.08
N LEU A 224 0.10 -9.60 -7.09
CA LEU A 224 -0.79 -10.70 -6.75
C LEU A 224 -1.31 -10.61 -5.30
N LEU A 225 -0.42 -10.33 -4.35
CA LEU A 225 -0.81 -10.07 -2.96
C LEU A 225 -1.72 -8.84 -2.88
N GLY A 226 -1.44 -7.76 -3.60
CA GLY A 226 -2.28 -6.56 -3.63
C GLY A 226 -3.70 -6.81 -4.16
N VAL A 227 -3.83 -7.56 -5.26
CA VAL A 227 -5.14 -8.00 -5.80
C VAL A 227 -5.87 -8.88 -4.80
N ASN A 228 -5.16 -9.75 -4.08
CA ASN A 228 -5.77 -10.60 -3.07
C ASN A 228 -6.19 -9.80 -1.84
N MET A 229 -5.36 -8.90 -1.31
CA MET A 229 -5.68 -8.04 -0.17
C MET A 229 -6.91 -7.16 -0.44
N GLN A 230 -7.16 -6.77 -1.70
CA GLN A 230 -8.37 -6.05 -2.09
C GLN A 230 -9.67 -6.81 -1.78
N THR A 231 -9.63 -8.14 -1.72
CA THR A 231 -10.80 -8.98 -1.37
C THR A 231 -11.31 -8.68 0.04
N SER A 232 -10.44 -8.28 0.97
CA SER A 232 -10.81 -8.03 2.37
C SER A 232 -11.89 -6.97 2.48
N PHE A 233 -11.83 -5.93 1.63
CA PHE A 233 -12.77 -4.82 1.64
C PHE A 233 -14.17 -5.20 1.14
N MET A 234 -14.30 -6.33 0.45
CA MET A 234 -15.52 -6.74 -0.26
C MET A 234 -16.22 -7.95 0.35
N HIS A 235 -15.53 -8.75 1.16
CA HIS A 235 -16.09 -9.98 1.68
C HIS A 235 -17.05 -9.74 2.86
N PRO A 236 -18.27 -10.31 2.87
CA PRO A 236 -19.10 -10.37 4.07
C PRO A 236 -18.51 -11.31 5.12
N PRO A 237 -18.64 -11.04 6.44
CA PRO A 237 -19.30 -9.89 7.08
C PRO A 237 -18.37 -8.69 7.36
N PHE A 238 -17.06 -8.79 7.10
CA PHE A 238 -16.06 -7.85 7.61
C PHE A 238 -15.61 -6.75 6.63
N GLY A 239 -16.05 -6.80 5.36
CA GLY A 239 -15.62 -5.85 4.35
C GLY A 239 -15.99 -4.39 4.65
N PHE A 240 -14.98 -3.53 4.83
CA PHE A 240 -15.15 -2.10 5.11
C PHE A 240 -16.03 -1.39 4.08
N ALA A 241 -15.95 -1.77 2.80
CA ALA A 241 -16.78 -1.18 1.76
C ALA A 241 -18.28 -1.50 1.94
N LEU A 242 -18.60 -2.65 2.54
CA LEU A 242 -19.97 -3.04 2.84
C LEU A 242 -20.55 -2.21 3.98
N PHE A 243 -19.74 -1.92 5.00
CA PHE A 243 -20.13 -1.02 6.09
C PHE A 243 -20.31 0.43 5.63
N TYR A 244 -19.46 0.90 4.70
CA TYR A 244 -19.66 2.20 4.06
C TYR A 244 -20.92 2.25 3.22
N LEU A 245 -21.25 1.18 2.48
CA LEU A 245 -22.51 1.12 1.76
C LEU A 245 -23.69 1.09 2.74
N ARG A 246 -23.56 0.35 3.84
CA ARG A 246 -24.60 0.27 4.88
C ARG A 246 -24.83 1.62 5.57
N SER A 247 -23.81 2.45 5.78
CA SER A 247 -23.93 3.75 6.45
C SER A 247 -24.71 4.78 5.62
N VAL A 248 -24.68 4.65 4.29
CA VAL A 248 -25.44 5.51 3.36
C VAL A 248 -26.75 4.87 2.89
N ALA A 249 -26.92 3.56 3.10
CA ALA A 249 -28.13 2.84 2.70
C ALA A 249 -29.32 3.16 3.64
N PRO A 250 -30.52 3.41 3.08
CA PRO A 250 -31.70 3.73 3.87
C PRO A 250 -32.10 2.56 4.76
N GLY A 251 -31.96 2.76 6.07
CA GLY A 251 -32.31 1.77 7.09
C GLY A 251 -33.79 1.76 7.47
N ARG A 252 -34.58 2.74 7.00
CA ARG A 252 -36.03 2.83 7.18
C ARG A 252 -36.68 3.01 5.82
N GLU A 253 -37.97 2.68 5.76
CA GLU A 253 -38.80 3.03 4.60
C GLU A 253 -38.72 4.53 4.36
N TYR A 254 -38.53 4.90 3.09
CA TYR A 254 -38.49 6.30 2.69
C TYR A 254 -39.33 6.50 1.45
N LEU A 255 -39.96 7.68 1.36
CA LEU A 255 -40.63 8.13 0.17
C LEU A 255 -39.57 8.61 -0.82
N ASP A 256 -39.46 7.97 -1.98
CA ASP A 256 -38.56 8.42 -3.03
C ASP A 256 -39.01 9.80 -3.54
N LYS A 257 -38.14 10.80 -3.40
CA LYS A 257 -38.39 12.20 -3.80
C LYS A 257 -38.68 12.36 -5.29
N LEU A 258 -38.23 11.42 -6.13
CA LEU A 258 -38.38 11.48 -7.58
C LEU A 258 -39.57 10.66 -8.08
N THR A 259 -39.81 9.48 -7.52
CA THR A 259 -40.89 8.59 -8.00
C THR A 259 -42.16 8.64 -7.15
N GLY A 260 -42.11 9.25 -5.95
CA GLY A 260 -43.23 9.32 -5.02
C GLY A 260 -43.63 7.98 -4.40
N LYS A 261 -42.84 6.92 -4.60
CA LYS A 261 -43.12 5.57 -4.10
C LYS A 261 -42.47 5.32 -2.74
N LEU A 262 -43.17 4.60 -1.87
CA LEU A 262 -42.61 4.04 -0.63
C LEU A 262 -41.61 2.95 -1.02
N THR A 263 -40.33 3.19 -0.73
CA THR A 263 -39.24 2.27 -1.03
C THR A 263 -38.84 1.53 0.25
N PRO A 264 -38.78 0.18 0.25
CA PRO A 264 -38.40 -0.59 1.42
C PRO A 264 -36.93 -0.34 1.81
N PRO A 265 -36.57 -0.56 3.10
CA PRO A 265 -35.20 -0.41 3.56
C PRO A 265 -34.28 -1.45 2.91
N VAL A 266 -33.02 -1.07 2.69
CA VAL A 266 -32.01 -2.00 2.20
C VAL A 266 -31.46 -2.78 3.38
N THR A 267 -31.65 -4.10 3.35
CA THR A 267 -31.17 -4.99 4.42
C THR A 267 -29.68 -5.26 4.27
N THR A 268 -28.99 -5.51 5.40
CA THR A 268 -27.57 -5.90 5.38
C THR A 268 -27.34 -7.16 4.54
N GLY A 269 -28.28 -8.11 4.55
CA GLY A 269 -28.22 -9.31 3.72
C GLY A 269 -28.22 -9.00 2.22
N GLN A 270 -29.01 -8.02 1.76
CA GLN A 270 -28.99 -7.58 0.35
C GLN A 270 -27.64 -6.95 -0.04
N ILE A 271 -27.02 -6.20 0.87
CA ILE A 271 -25.69 -5.63 0.65
C ILE A 271 -24.65 -6.76 0.54
N TYR A 272 -24.72 -7.75 1.41
CA TYR A 272 -23.80 -8.89 1.43
C TYR A 272 -23.93 -9.74 0.16
N TRP A 273 -25.15 -10.13 -0.21
CA TRP A 273 -25.40 -10.88 -1.44
C TRP A 273 -25.05 -10.07 -2.70
N GLY A 274 -25.21 -8.75 -2.66
CA GLY A 274 -24.76 -7.85 -3.74
C GLY A 274 -23.24 -7.82 -3.91
N ALA A 275 -22.46 -8.15 -2.87
CA ALA A 275 -21.00 -8.14 -2.92
C ALA A 275 -20.38 -9.46 -3.39
N VAL A 276 -21.05 -10.59 -3.15
CA VAL A 276 -20.56 -11.94 -3.51
C VAL A 276 -20.09 -12.03 -4.97
N PRO A 277 -20.84 -11.54 -5.98
CA PRO A 277 -20.40 -11.63 -7.37
C PRO A 277 -19.07 -10.90 -7.63
N PHE A 278 -18.83 -9.78 -6.95
CA PHE A 278 -17.56 -9.06 -7.09
C PHE A 278 -16.41 -9.79 -6.41
N VAL A 279 -16.65 -10.46 -5.27
CA VAL A 279 -15.66 -11.33 -4.62
C VAL A 279 -15.29 -12.49 -5.55
N VAL A 280 -16.28 -13.10 -6.21
CA VAL A 280 -16.04 -14.17 -7.20
C VAL A 280 -15.18 -13.66 -8.36
N ILE A 281 -15.49 -12.48 -8.91
CA ILE A 281 -14.65 -11.85 -9.95
C ILE A 281 -13.24 -11.60 -9.43
N GLN A 282 -13.07 -11.22 -8.17
CA GLN A 282 -11.76 -11.00 -7.57
C GLN A 282 -10.95 -12.29 -7.47
N VAL A 283 -11.57 -13.40 -7.03
CA VAL A 283 -10.93 -14.73 -6.98
C VAL A 283 -10.56 -15.20 -8.38
N ILE A 284 -11.43 -14.98 -9.37
CA ILE A 284 -11.12 -15.23 -10.79
C ILE A 284 -9.93 -14.39 -11.23
N MET A 285 -9.88 -13.11 -10.87
CA MET A 285 -8.77 -12.22 -11.20
C MET A 285 -7.45 -12.71 -10.58
N VAL A 286 -7.45 -13.14 -9.32
CA VAL A 286 -6.28 -13.76 -8.68
C VAL A 286 -5.83 -14.99 -9.49
N GLY A 287 -6.77 -15.87 -9.87
CA GLY A 287 -6.47 -17.02 -10.71
C GLY A 287 -5.88 -16.65 -12.07
N ILE A 288 -6.39 -15.59 -12.71
CA ILE A 288 -5.87 -15.05 -13.98
C ILE A 288 -4.43 -14.54 -13.80
N VAL A 289 -4.13 -13.79 -12.73
CA VAL A 289 -2.78 -13.27 -12.47
C VAL A 289 -1.80 -14.39 -12.15
N ILE A 290 -2.24 -15.46 -11.48
CA ILE A 290 -1.42 -16.67 -11.26
C ILE A 290 -1.14 -17.39 -12.59
N GLY A 291 -2.16 -17.57 -13.43
CA GLY A 291 -2.02 -18.30 -14.70
C GLY A 291 -1.24 -17.55 -15.77
N PHE A 292 -1.27 -16.21 -15.74
CA PHE A 292 -0.63 -15.35 -16.74
C PHE A 292 0.29 -14.31 -16.08
N PRO A 293 1.51 -14.69 -15.67
CA PRO A 293 2.48 -13.76 -15.06
C PRO A 293 2.85 -12.59 -15.99
N GLY A 294 2.75 -12.79 -17.30
CA GLY A 294 2.96 -11.76 -18.32
C GLY A 294 2.02 -10.56 -18.22
N LEU A 295 0.86 -10.70 -17.55
CA LEU A 295 -0.04 -9.57 -17.28
C LEU A 295 0.61 -8.50 -16.41
N VAL A 296 1.49 -8.92 -15.49
CA VAL A 296 2.19 -8.03 -14.58
C VAL A 296 3.57 -7.71 -15.14
N THR A 297 4.33 -8.72 -15.55
CA THR A 297 5.73 -8.55 -15.97
C THR A 297 5.89 -7.95 -17.36
N GLY A 298 4.86 -7.98 -18.21
CA GLY A 298 4.92 -7.49 -19.59
C GLY A 298 5.06 -5.96 -19.72
N ASN A 299 4.68 -5.20 -18.69
CA ASN A 299 4.75 -3.72 -18.67
C ASN A 299 5.85 -3.18 -17.77
N VAL A 300 6.58 -4.06 -17.06
CA VAL A 300 7.72 -3.66 -16.25
C VAL A 300 8.89 -3.46 -17.19
N VAL A 301 9.37 -2.22 -17.29
CA VAL A 301 10.67 -1.94 -17.90
C VAL A 301 11.68 -2.69 -17.05
N LYS A 302 12.21 -3.80 -17.56
CA LYS A 302 13.38 -4.44 -16.97
C LYS A 302 14.53 -3.45 -17.08
N THR A 303 14.63 -2.57 -16.10
CA THR A 303 15.82 -1.77 -15.93
C THR A 303 16.88 -2.78 -15.50
N SER A 304 17.61 -3.31 -16.49
CA SER A 304 18.92 -3.93 -16.28
C SER A 304 19.88 -2.82 -15.82
N GLY A 305 19.60 -2.28 -14.63
CA GLY A 305 20.47 -1.43 -13.87
C GLY A 305 21.39 -2.36 -13.09
N ASP A 306 22.67 -2.30 -13.44
CA ASP A 306 23.78 -2.89 -12.72
C ASP A 306 23.52 -2.89 -11.19
N PRO A 307 23.42 -4.06 -10.53
CA PRO A 307 23.16 -4.17 -9.08
C PRO A 307 24.21 -3.46 -8.22
N SER A 308 25.31 -3.02 -8.82
CA SER A 308 26.37 -2.20 -8.23
C SER A 308 25.98 -0.75 -7.92
N LYS A 309 24.85 -0.23 -8.44
CA LYS A 309 24.46 1.19 -8.29
C LYS A 309 23.24 1.44 -7.41
N VAL A 310 22.60 0.40 -6.89
CA VAL A 310 21.57 0.55 -5.85
C VAL A 310 22.29 0.56 -4.51
N GLN A 311 22.63 1.75 -4.01
CA GLN A 311 22.98 1.89 -2.59
C GLN A 311 21.72 1.56 -1.78
N SER A 312 21.58 0.29 -1.40
CA SER A 312 20.76 -0.07 -0.25
C SER A 312 21.37 0.66 0.94
N PHE A 313 20.65 1.65 1.47
CA PHE A 313 20.94 2.17 2.81
C PHE A 313 20.49 1.11 3.81
N VAL A 314 21.18 -0.03 3.81
CA VAL A 314 21.39 -0.78 5.05
C VAL A 314 22.31 0.13 5.85
N PRO A 315 21.98 0.53 7.08
CA PRO A 315 22.97 1.09 7.97
C PRO A 315 24.07 0.04 8.11
N SER A 316 25.11 0.15 7.31
CA SER A 316 26.34 -0.59 7.51
C SER A 316 26.97 0.05 8.73
N ASP A 317 26.96 -0.67 9.85
CA ASP A 317 27.84 -0.44 11.00
C ASP A 317 29.28 -0.66 10.53
N SER A 318 29.77 0.23 9.68
CA SER A 318 31.13 0.28 9.19
C SER A 318 31.67 1.69 9.38
N GLU A 319 31.57 2.16 10.62
CA GLU A 319 32.60 3.01 11.20
C GLU A 319 33.21 2.24 12.39
N ASP A 320 34.43 1.76 12.15
CA ASP A 320 35.46 1.47 13.16
C ASP A 320 35.25 0.30 14.14
N THR A 321 35.29 -0.95 13.66
CA THR A 321 35.43 -2.15 14.51
C THR A 321 36.89 -2.46 14.88
N ARG A 322 37.63 -1.48 15.42
CA ARG A 322 38.90 -1.72 16.13
C ARG A 322 38.95 -0.95 17.44
N ASP A 323 38.02 -1.23 18.35
CA ASP A 323 38.21 -1.16 19.81
C ASP A 323 36.83 -1.12 20.49
N GLN A 324 36.15 -2.26 20.57
CA GLN A 324 35.06 -2.42 21.55
C GLN A 324 35.11 -3.82 22.14
N THR A 325 35.83 -3.95 23.26
CA THR A 325 35.61 -5.02 24.23
C THR A 325 34.13 -5.01 24.66
N PRO A 326 33.47 -6.16 24.87
CA PRO A 326 32.07 -6.18 25.29
C PRO A 326 31.88 -5.43 26.62
N PRO A 327 30.69 -4.85 26.89
CA PRO A 327 30.43 -4.18 28.16
C PRO A 327 30.57 -5.18 29.31
N ASP A 328 31.54 -4.94 30.19
CA ASP A 328 31.73 -5.70 31.42
C ASP A 328 30.64 -5.32 32.43
N PHE A 329 29.71 -6.25 32.68
CA PHE A 329 28.69 -6.12 33.70
C PHE A 329 29.29 -6.45 35.08
N GLY A 330 29.98 -5.46 35.65
CA GLY A 330 30.10 -5.24 37.09
C GLY A 330 30.91 -6.26 37.89
N THR A 331 32.19 -5.95 38.10
CA THR A 331 32.85 -6.17 39.41
C THR A 331 33.62 -4.92 39.84
N PRO A 332 33.71 -4.62 41.15
CA PRO A 332 34.17 -3.32 41.63
C PRO A 332 35.70 -3.31 41.81
N ASP A 333 36.41 -2.59 40.94
CA ASP A 333 37.73 -2.01 41.28
C ASP A 333 38.05 -0.81 40.36
N GLY A 334 37.49 0.35 40.75
CA GLY A 334 37.79 1.65 40.16
C GLY A 334 38.96 2.32 40.85
N ALA A 335 40.10 2.44 40.16
CA ALA A 335 41.17 3.38 40.52
C ALA A 335 42.20 3.66 39.40
N LYS A 336 42.27 2.83 38.34
CA LYS A 336 43.30 2.98 37.28
C LYS A 336 42.83 3.68 35.99
N SER A 337 41.52 3.74 35.71
CA SER A 337 40.99 4.24 34.43
C SER A 337 40.89 5.77 34.30
N ASP A 338 40.87 6.51 35.41
CA ASP A 338 40.68 7.97 35.36
C ASP A 338 41.98 8.74 35.02
N ALA A 339 43.14 8.14 35.28
CA ALA A 339 44.44 8.74 34.95
C ALA A 339 44.73 8.69 33.43
N GLU A 340 44.36 7.57 32.78
CA GLU A 340 44.54 7.39 31.34
C GLU A 340 43.55 8.24 30.52
N ARG A 341 42.31 8.38 31.01
CA ARG A 341 41.30 9.26 30.39
C ARG A 341 41.72 10.73 30.36
N LYS A 342 42.23 11.25 31.49
CA LYS A 342 42.70 12.65 31.58
C LYS A 342 43.96 12.92 30.75
N SER A 343 44.79 11.90 30.51
CA SER A 343 45.97 12.02 29.64
C SER A 343 45.57 12.07 28.15
N GLY A 344 44.54 11.31 27.77
CA GLY A 344 44.00 11.30 26.41
C GLY A 344 43.31 12.62 26.03
N GLU A 345 42.52 13.21 26.93
CA GLU A 345 41.85 14.49 26.68
C GLU A 345 42.83 15.64 26.50
N ARG A 346 43.88 15.74 27.34
CA ARG A 346 44.91 16.79 27.20
C ARG A 346 45.71 16.67 25.91
N ALA A 347 45.92 15.45 25.40
CA ALA A 347 46.60 15.24 24.12
C ALA A 347 45.73 15.63 22.92
N ARG A 348 44.40 15.53 23.06
CA ARG A 348 43.42 15.93 22.05
C ARG A 348 43.26 17.44 21.97
N GLU A 349 43.12 18.11 23.11
CA GLU A 349 43.04 19.58 23.18
C GLU A 349 44.31 20.26 22.62
N LYS A 350 45.48 19.66 22.84
CA LYS A 350 46.75 20.18 22.31
C LYS A 350 46.87 20.05 20.79
N ARG A 351 46.30 18.98 20.20
CA ARG A 351 46.25 18.81 18.75
C ARG A 351 45.26 19.75 18.08
N GLU A 352 44.09 19.96 18.68
CA GLU A 352 43.11 20.94 18.17
C GLU A 352 43.64 22.38 18.23
N ALA A 353 44.41 22.73 19.27
CA ALA A 353 45.06 24.04 19.37
C ALA A 353 46.13 24.25 18.28
N ASP A 354 46.97 23.23 18.03
CA ASP A 354 48.01 23.29 16.99
C ASP A 354 47.40 23.34 15.57
N ASP A 355 46.29 22.64 15.33
CA ASP A 355 45.57 22.66 14.04
C ASP A 355 44.87 24.01 13.79
N LEU A 356 44.30 24.62 14.83
CA LEU A 356 43.74 25.97 14.76
C LEU A 356 44.82 27.03 14.49
N GLU A 357 45.99 26.94 15.12
CA GLU A 357 47.08 27.90 14.89
C GLU A 357 47.64 27.81 13.46
N ASN A 358 47.62 26.62 12.85
CA ASN A 358 48.02 26.40 11.46
C ASN A 358 46.98 26.90 10.43
N LEU A 359 45.71 27.02 10.82
CA LEU A 359 44.63 27.55 9.99
C LEU A 359 44.68 29.08 9.86
N PHE A 360 45.25 29.79 10.84
CA PHE A 360 45.38 31.25 10.82
C PHE A 360 46.72 31.76 10.23
N LYS A 361 47.62 30.86 9.83
CA LYS A 361 48.94 31.18 9.21
C LYS A 361 48.99 31.00 7.67
N LYS A 362 47.87 30.70 7.03
CA LYS A 362 47.68 30.76 5.56
C LYS A 362 46.71 31.88 5.22
#